data_AF-A0A3A0A8D1-F1
#
_entry.id   AF-A0A3A0A8D1-F1
#
_cell.length_a   1.000
_cell.length_b   1.000
_cell.length_c   1.000
_cell.angle_alpha   90.00
_cell.angle_beta   90.00
_cell.angle_gamma   90.00
#
_symmetry.space_group_name_H-M   'P 1'
#
loop_
_entity.id
_entity.type
_entity.pdbx_description
1 polymer ?
#
loop_
_entity_poly.entity_id
_entity_poly.type
_entity_poly.pdbx_seq_one_letter_code
_entity_poly.pdbx_strand_id
1 'polypeptide(L)' 'MHPIQEAVTGREGQGCSSSPYQALVQFYCAFNSSDMKMMSENWAQSDDIAMDNPLGGIKRGWTE' A
#
# COMPACT_ATOMS: atom_id res chain seq x y z
N MET A 1 10.91 -7.35 -19.66
CA MET A 1 10.53 -7.31 -18.24
C MET A 1 9.85 -8.63 -17.94
N HIS A 2 10.35 -9.42 -16.99
CA HIS A 2 9.70 -10.67 -16.58
C HIS A 2 8.78 -10.37 -15.40
N PRO A 3 7.50 -10.78 -15.44
CA PRO A 3 6.60 -10.57 -14.33
C PRO A 3 7.04 -11.38 -13.11
N ILE A 4 6.85 -10.81 -11.93
CA ILE A 4 7.01 -11.53 -10.67
C ILE A 4 5.82 -12.49 -10.56
N GLN A 5 6.11 -13.79 -10.45
CA GLN A 5 5.09 -14.85 -10.44
C GLN A 5 4.56 -15.12 -9.03
N GLU A 6 5.29 -14.70 -8.00
CA GLU A 6 4.89 -14.84 -6.60
C GLU A 6 4.07 -13.63 -6.16
N ALA A 7 2.94 -13.90 -5.51
CA ALA A 7 2.07 -12.84 -5.01
C ALA A 7 2.70 -12.14 -3.80
N VAL A 8 2.52 -10.82 -3.72
CA VAL A 8 2.81 -10.06 -2.49
C VAL A 8 1.59 -10.14 -1.58
N THR A 9 1.78 -10.64 -0.36
CA THR A 9 0.69 -10.99 0.56
C THR A 9 0.62 -10.09 1.80
N GLY A 10 1.67 -9.32 2.07
CA GLY A 10 1.81 -8.53 3.29
C GLY A 10 2.26 -9.34 4.51
N ARG A 11 2.64 -10.60 4.31
CA ARG A 11 3.21 -11.50 5.35
C ARG A 11 4.73 -11.68 5.21
N GLU A 12 5.30 -11.09 4.16
CA GLU A 12 6.74 -11.07 3.93
C GLU A 12 7.46 -10.26 5.02
N GLY A 13 8.78 -10.45 5.14
CA GLY A 13 9.57 -9.68 6.09
C GLY A 13 9.44 -8.17 5.84
N GLN A 14 9.00 -7.43 6.87
CA GLN A 14 8.94 -5.98 6.79
C GLN A 14 10.33 -5.39 7.00
N GLY A 15 11.04 -5.12 5.91
CA GLY A 15 12.34 -4.45 5.94
C GLY A 15 12.21 -2.93 6.08
N CYS A 16 13.31 -2.26 6.48
CA CYS A 16 13.41 -0.80 6.56
C CYS A 16 13.70 -0.13 5.20
N SER A 17 13.64 -0.86 4.08
CA SER A 17 13.99 -0.30 2.77
C SER A 17 12.83 0.49 2.17
N SER A 18 13.10 1.66 1.58
CA SER A 18 12.14 2.46 0.80
C SER A 18 11.93 1.92 -0.62
N SER A 19 11.98 0.59 -0.81
CA SER A 19 11.82 -0.03 -2.12
C SER A 19 10.34 -0.13 -2.51
N PRO A 20 9.99 -0.09 -3.81
CA PRO A 20 8.62 -0.29 -4.27
C PRO A 20 8.02 -1.63 -3.82
N TYR A 21 8.83 -2.69 -3.76
CA TYR A 21 8.42 -3.99 -3.25
C TYR A 21 8.02 -3.92 -1.77
N GLN A 22 8.82 -3.25 -0.95
CA GLN A 22 8.52 -3.10 0.47
C GLN A 22 7.25 -2.26 0.71
N ALA A 23 7.02 -1.23 -0.13
CA ALA A 23 5.79 -0.45 -0.08
C ALA A 23 4.55 -1.32 -0.35
N LEU A 24 4.61 -2.25 -1.32
CA LEU A 24 3.52 -3.21 -1.59
C LEU A 24 3.31 -4.19 -0.44
N VAL A 25 4.39 -4.71 0.17
CA VAL A 25 4.30 -5.59 1.35
C VAL A 25 3.60 -4.85 2.49
N GLN A 26 3.99 -3.61 2.78
CA GLN A 26 3.38 -2.80 3.83
C GLN A 26 1.92 -2.45 3.53
N PHE A 27 1.59 -2.12 2.27
CA PHE A 27 0.22 -1.88 1.82
C PHE A 27 -0.68 -3.09 2.12
N TYR A 28 -0.30 -4.28 1.67
CA TYR A 28 -1.10 -5.49 1.90
C TYR A 28 -1.13 -5.89 3.38
N CYS A 29 -0.06 -5.63 4.14
CA CYS A 29 -0.05 -5.85 5.57
C CYS A 29 -1.13 -4.99 6.25
N ALA A 30 -1.11 -3.68 6.01
CA ALA A 30 -2.07 -2.72 6.57
C ALA A 30 -3.51 -3.01 6.11
N PHE A 31 -3.70 -3.30 4.83
CA PHE A 31 -5.02 -3.61 4.27
C PHE A 31 -5.61 -4.87 4.90
N ASN A 32 -4.83 -5.96 4.95
CA ASN A 32 -5.30 -7.26 5.46
C ASN A 32 -5.55 -7.25 6.97
N SER A 33 -4.87 -6.37 7.72
CA SER A 33 -5.05 -6.22 9.17
C SER A 33 -6.07 -5.15 9.56
N SER A 34 -6.64 -4.41 8.60
CA SER A 34 -7.46 -3.22 8.85
C SER A 34 -6.73 -2.13 9.66
N ASP A 35 -5.40 -2.04 9.55
CA ASP A 35 -4.61 -1.02 10.26
C ASP A 35 -4.61 0.29 9.47
N MET A 36 -5.57 1.16 9.81
CA MET A 36 -5.74 2.47 9.18
C MET A 36 -4.54 3.40 9.42
N LYS A 37 -3.83 3.26 10.54
CA LYS A 37 -2.67 4.09 10.85
C LYS A 37 -1.46 3.66 10.02
N MET A 38 -1.25 2.36 9.81
CA MET A 38 -0.19 1.88 8.94
C MET A 38 -0.50 2.17 7.47
N MET A 39 -1.78 2.06 7.08
CA MET A 39 -2.24 2.48 5.76
C MET A 39 -1.91 3.97 5.56
N SER A 40 -2.25 4.80 6.55
CA SER A 40 -1.66 6.11 6.89
C SER A 40 -0.33 6.47 6.23
N GLU A 41 0.65 5.95 6.93
CA GLU A 41 2.07 6.17 6.80
C GLU A 41 2.60 5.56 5.49
N ASN A 42 1.92 4.57 4.91
CA ASN A 42 2.29 3.97 3.63
C ASN A 42 1.93 4.86 2.43
N TRP A 43 1.03 5.83 2.60
CA TRP A 43 0.63 6.78 1.55
C TRP A 43 1.51 8.03 1.55
N ALA A 44 1.85 8.51 0.34
CA ALA A 44 2.52 9.80 0.22
C ALA A 44 1.56 10.94 0.60
N GLN A 45 2.01 11.84 1.48
CA GLN A 45 1.16 12.93 1.99
C GLN A 45 1.11 14.10 0.99
N SER A 46 0.47 13.88 -0.17
CA SER A 46 0.29 14.86 -1.26
C SER A 46 -1.07 14.68 -1.93
N ASP A 47 -1.63 15.75 -2.48
CA ASP A 47 -2.88 15.72 -3.25
C ASP A 47 -2.73 15.04 -4.64
N ASP A 48 -1.49 14.77 -5.06
CA ASP A 48 -1.17 14.17 -6.35
C ASP A 48 -1.47 12.66 -6.41
N ILE A 49 -1.62 11.99 -5.26
CA ILE A 49 -1.85 10.55 -5.22
C ILE A 49 -3.32 10.21 -5.17
N ALA A 50 -3.69 9.06 -5.77
CA ALA A 50 -5.06 8.58 -5.77
C ALA A 50 -5.13 7.05 -5.67
N MET A 51 -6.15 6.54 -4.96
CA MET A 51 -6.55 5.13 -4.98
C MET A 51 -7.83 4.99 -5.77
N ASP A 52 -7.84 4.18 -6.82
CA ASP A 52 -9.07 3.72 -7.46
C ASP A 52 -9.44 2.35 -6.91
N ASN A 53 -10.45 2.29 -6.05
CA ASN A 53 -10.94 1.04 -5.48
C ASN A 53 -12.25 0.64 -6.20
N PRO A 54 -12.35 -0.59 -6.74
CA PRO A 54 -13.58 -1.09 -7.37
C PRO A 54 -14.85 -0.94 -6.52
N LEU A 55 -14.73 -0.91 -5.19
CA LEU A 55 -15.86 -0.76 -4.27
C LEU A 55 -16.06 0.68 -3.76
N GLY A 56 -15.07 1.55 -3.91
CA GLY A 56 -15.02 2.87 -3.26
C GLY A 56 -14.80 4.06 -4.18
N GLY A 57 -14.60 3.82 -5.48
CA GLY A 57 -14.24 4.85 -6.45
C GLY A 57 -12.85 5.43 -6.21
N ILE A 58 -12.60 6.61 -6.79
CA ILE A 58 -11.32 7.30 -6.70
C ILE A 58 -11.25 8.14 -5.43
N LYS A 59 -10.32 7.82 -4.52
CA LYS A 59 -9.89 8.67 -3.41
C LYS A 59 -8.62 9.43 -3.78
N ARG A 60 -8.49 10.71 -3.40
CA ARG A 60 -7.32 11.56 -3.65
C ARG A 60 -6.70 12.05 -2.34
N GLY A 61 -5.37 12.12 -2.30
CA GLY A 61 -4.61 12.45 -1.09
C GLY A 61 -4.93 11.53 0.08
N TRP A 62 -4.74 12.04 1.30
CA TRP A 62 -5.24 11.42 2.52
C TRP A 62 -6.01 12.43 3.37
N THR A 63 -7.29 12.17 3.63
CA THR A 63 -7.98 12.73 4.80
C THR A 63 -9.01 11.67 5.23
N GLU A 64 -8.71 10.99 6.34
CA GLU A 64 -9.38 9.79 6.88
C GLU A 64 -10.91 9.76 6.71
#